data_AF-A0A2U3S145-F1
#
_entry.id   AF-A0A2U3S145-F1
#
_cell.length_a   1.000
_cell.length_b   1.000
_cell.length_c   1.000
_cell.angle_alpha   90.00
_cell.angle_beta   90.00
_cell.angle_gamma   90.00
#
_symmetry.space_group_name_H-M   'P 1'
#
loop_
_entity.id
_entity.type
_entity.pdbx_description
1 polymer ?
#
loop_
_entity_poly.entity_id
_entity_poly.type
_entity_poly.pdbx_seq_one_letter_code
_entity_poly.pdbx_strand_id
1 'polypeptide(L)'
;MLTYDLIVIGFGKAGKTLAGKLASAGKKVALVERSKAMYGGTCINIGCIPTKTLLVAAEKDLSFEEVIATKNTITGRLNGKNYTTVAGTGRRYL
;
A
#
# COMPACT_ATOMS: atom_id res chain seq x y z
N MET A 1 -26.29 -6.85 11.53
CA MET A 1 -24.85 -7.15 11.72
C MET A 1 -24.25 -7.48 10.36
N LEU A 2 -23.04 -7.00 10.04
CA LEU A 2 -22.37 -7.36 8.78
C LEU A 2 -21.52 -8.61 8.99
N THR A 3 -21.76 -9.66 8.21
CA THR A 3 -20.95 -10.89 8.21
C THR A 3 -19.92 -10.84 7.07
N TYR A 4 -18.69 -11.28 7.34
CA TYR A 4 -17.58 -11.38 6.39
C TYR A 4 -16.91 -12.76 6.52
N ASP A 5 -16.39 -13.29 5.42
CA ASP A 5 -15.58 -14.52 5.42
C ASP A 5 -14.16 -14.25 5.94
N LEU A 6 -13.66 -13.03 5.76
CA LEU A 6 -12.36 -12.58 6.24
C LEU A 6 -12.40 -11.09 6.58
N ILE A 7 -11.84 -10.75 7.74
CA ILE A 7 -11.53 -9.38 8.13
C ILE A 7 -10.02 -9.30 8.30
N VAL A 8 -9.38 -8.40 7.54
CA VAL A 8 -7.95 -8.11 7.64
C VAL A 8 -7.77 -6.74 8.29
N ILE A 9 -6.95 -6.69 9.34
CA ILE A 9 -6.58 -5.43 10.00
C ILE A 9 -5.15 -5.08 9.57
N GLY A 10 -5.03 -3.96 8.87
CA GLY A 10 -3.76 -3.41 8.38
C GLY A 10 -3.49 -3.72 6.91
N PHE A 11 -3.05 -2.69 6.18
CA PHE A 11 -2.73 -2.74 4.75
C PHE A 11 -1.30 -3.25 4.48
N GLY A 12 -0.77 -4.10 5.35
CA GLY A 12 0.54 -4.71 5.19
C GLY A 12 0.62 -5.63 3.96
N LYS A 13 1.85 -6.09 3.64
CA LYS A 13 2.08 -7.00 2.50
C LYS A 13 1.23 -8.27 2.60
N ALA A 14 1.29 -8.97 3.72
CA ALA A 14 0.50 -10.19 3.93
C ALA A 14 -1.01 -9.91 3.87
N GLY A 15 -1.46 -8.88 4.60
CA GLY A 15 -2.87 -8.52 4.70
C GLY A 15 -3.52 -8.22 3.34
N LYS A 16 -2.92 -7.32 2.55
CA LYS A 16 -3.46 -6.96 1.23
C LYS A 16 -3.39 -8.10 0.22
N THR A 17 -2.36 -8.95 0.29
CA THR A 17 -2.22 -10.10 -0.59
C THR A 17 -3.27 -11.16 -0.29
N LEU A 18 -3.48 -11.51 0.98
CA LEU A 18 -4.50 -12.47 1.38
C LEU A 18 -5.91 -11.94 1.09
N ALA A 19 -6.19 -10.69 1.45
CA ALA A 19 -7.46 -10.06 1.16
C ALA A 19 -7.76 -10.05 -0.34
N GLY A 20 -6.75 -9.73 -1.15
CA GLY A 20 -6.88 -9.77 -2.60
C GLY A 20 -7.19 -11.16 -3.14
N LYS A 21 -6.46 -12.18 -2.66
CA LYS A 21 -6.65 -13.57 -3.08
C LYS A 21 -8.06 -14.09 -2.75
N LEU A 22 -8.55 -13.88 -1.53
CA LEU A 22 -9.88 -14.37 -1.14
C LEU A 22 -11.01 -13.58 -1.81
N ALA A 23 -10.85 -12.27 -1.99
CA ALA A 23 -11.83 -11.48 -2.74
C ALA A 23 -11.94 -11.96 -4.19
N SER A 24 -10.81 -12.24 -4.86
CA SER A 24 -10.81 -12.83 -6.22
C SER A 24 -11.39 -14.24 -6.27
N ALA A 25 -11.42 -14.96 -5.15
CA ALA A 25 -12.11 -16.26 -5.01
C ALA A 25 -13.59 -16.12 -4.63
N GLY A 26 -14.18 -14.92 -4.71
CA GLY A 26 -15.60 -14.67 -4.44
C GLY A 26 -15.98 -14.57 -2.97
N LYS A 27 -15.00 -14.55 -2.04
CA LYS A 27 -15.27 -14.39 -0.61
C LYS A 27 -15.55 -12.93 -0.26
N LYS A 28 -16.41 -12.72 0.74
CA LYS A 28 -16.72 -11.40 1.28
C LYS A 28 -15.64 -10.97 2.26
N VAL A 29 -14.76 -10.09 1.80
CA VAL A 29 -13.58 -9.63 2.57
C VAL A 29 -13.71 -8.17 2.97
N ALA A 30 -13.40 -7.86 4.23
CA ALA A 30 -13.11 -6.50 4.70
C ALA A 30 -11.61 -6.34 4.91
N LEU A 31 -11.03 -5.24 4.42
CA LEU A 31 -9.68 -4.82 4.78
C LEU A 31 -9.75 -3.45 5.41
N VAL A 32 -9.28 -3.37 6.65
CA VAL A 32 -9.36 -2.18 7.50
C VAL A 32 -7.98 -1.56 7.63
N GLU A 33 -7.86 -0.28 7.34
CA GLU A 33 -6.60 0.46 7.52
C GLU A 33 -6.88 1.81 8.17
N ARG A 34 -6.19 2.07 9.29
CA ARG A 34 -6.39 3.29 10.07
C ARG A 34 -5.97 4.57 9.34
N SER A 35 -4.99 4.49 8.43
CA SER A 35 -4.38 5.67 7.82
C SER A 35 -4.33 5.58 6.30
N LYS A 36 -4.90 6.59 5.64
CA LYS A 36 -4.79 6.78 4.18
C LYS A 36 -3.33 6.92 3.73
N ALA A 37 -2.48 7.53 4.56
CA ALA A 37 -1.04 7.64 4.30
C ALA A 37 -0.31 6.28 4.36
N MET A 38 -0.97 5.21 4.82
CA MET A 38 -0.39 3.87 4.97
C MET A 38 -0.99 2.84 4.01
N TYR A 39 -1.73 3.24 2.98
CA TYR A 39 -2.17 2.31 1.94
C TYR A 39 -0.99 1.59 1.29
N GLY A 40 -1.05 0.26 1.33
CA GLY A 40 0.05 -0.62 0.92
C GLY A 40 1.07 -0.98 2.01
N GLY A 41 0.96 -0.37 3.20
CA GLY A 41 1.69 -0.71 4.43
C GLY A 41 3.07 -0.07 4.57
N THR A 42 3.81 -0.48 5.61
CA THR A 42 5.16 0.02 5.93
C THR A 42 6.10 -0.03 4.73
N CYS A 43 6.13 -1.17 4.03
CA CYS A 43 7.02 -1.38 2.88
C CYS A 43 6.88 -0.28 1.82
N ILE A 44 5.66 0.17 1.53
CA ILE A 44 5.37 1.18 0.50
C ILE A 44 5.68 2.59 1.00
N ASN A 45 5.33 2.90 2.25
CA ASN A 45 5.24 4.29 2.69
C ASN A 45 6.46 4.76 3.49
N ILE A 46 7.03 3.89 4.35
CA ILE A 46 8.07 4.28 5.32
C ILE A 46 9.18 3.24 5.52
N GLY A 47 9.25 2.22 4.66
CA GLY A 47 10.19 1.09 4.77
C GLY A 47 11.00 0.86 3.50
N CYS A 48 10.79 -0.29 2.86
CA CYS A 48 11.63 -0.76 1.76
C CYS A 48 11.64 0.18 0.54
N ILE A 49 10.48 0.64 0.07
CA ILE A 49 10.39 1.50 -1.10
C ILE A 49 11.10 2.85 -0.90
N PRO A 50 10.80 3.63 0.16
CA PRO A 50 11.50 4.89 0.35
C PRO A 50 12.99 4.69 0.56
N THR A 51 13.43 3.71 1.36
CA THR A 51 14.86 3.47 1.58
C THR A 51 15.60 3.10 0.30
N LYS A 52 15.04 2.21 -0.53
CA LYS A 52 15.65 1.85 -1.81
C LYS A 52 15.58 2.97 -2.84
N THR A 53 14.55 3.81 -2.80
CA THR A 53 14.47 5.00 -3.67
C THR A 53 15.55 6.01 -3.33
N LEU A 54 15.78 6.26 -2.03
CA LEU A 54 16.82 7.18 -1.56
C LEU A 54 18.21 6.67 -1.97
N LEU A 55 18.50 5.38 -1.75
CA LEU A 55 19.79 4.78 -2.12
C LEU A 55 20.07 4.90 -3.63
N VAL A 56 19.13 4.50 -4.48
CA VAL A 56 19.30 4.56 -5.94
C VAL A 56 19.41 6.00 -6.46
N ALA A 57 18.73 6.95 -5.82
CA ALA A 57 18.82 8.37 -6.20
C ALA A 57 20.18 8.97 -5.77
N ALA A 58 20.69 8.60 -4.59
CA ALA A 58 22.00 9.02 -4.11
C ALA A 58 23.15 8.42 -4.93
N GLU A 59 23.03 7.16 -5.39
CA GLU A 59 23.98 6.52 -6.32
C GLU A 59 24.05 7.23 -7.69
N LYS A 60 23.12 8.16 -7.98
CA LYS A 60 23.08 8.98 -9.19
C LYS A 60 23.54 10.41 -8.97
N ASP A 61 24.19 10.70 -7.83
CA ASP A 61 24.70 12.02 -7.45
C ASP A 61 23.64 13.14 -7.49
N LEU A 62 22.37 12.78 -7.24
CA LEU A 62 21.28 13.76 -7.13
C LEU A 62 21.41 14.56 -5.83
N SER A 63 20.99 15.83 -5.85
CA SER A 63 20.92 16.67 -4.66
C SER A 63 19.92 16.10 -3.64
N PHE A 64 20.05 16.50 -2.37
CA PHE A 64 19.14 16.05 -1.31
C PHE A 64 17.67 16.36 -1.66
N GLU A 65 17.42 17.54 -2.20
CA GLU A 65 16.09 18.00 -2.62
C GLU A 65 15.50 17.08 -3.72
N GLU A 66 16.30 16.74 -4.73
CA GLU A 66 15.90 15.84 -5.83
C GLU A 66 15.67 14.40 -5.35
N VAL A 67 16.51 13.92 -4.45
CA VAL A 67 16.39 12.60 -3.81
C VAL A 67 15.08 12.51 -3.02
N ILE A 68 14.78 13.52 -2.19
CA ILE A 68 13.54 13.58 -1.41
C ILE A 68 12.31 13.71 -2.31
N ALA A 69 12.38 14.55 -3.35
CA ALA A 69 11.30 14.71 -4.33
C ALA A 69 11.01 13.39 -5.07
N THR A 70 12.04 12.67 -5.48
CA THR A 70 11.93 11.35 -6.11
C THR A 70 11.27 10.34 -5.18
N LYS A 71 11.72 10.28 -3.92
CA LYS A 71 11.12 9.42 -2.88
C LYS A 71 9.64 9.75 -2.65
N ASN A 72 9.28 11.02 -2.53
CA ASN A 72 7.91 11.46 -2.35
C ASN A 72 7.02 11.07 -3.54
N THR A 73 7.52 11.28 -4.76
CA THR A 73 6.82 10.93 -6.00
C THR A 73 6.53 9.42 -6.08
N ILE A 74 7.53 8.58 -5.83
CA ILE A 74 7.37 7.12 -5.91
C ILE A 74 6.43 6.60 -4.83
N THR A 75 6.62 7.02 -3.58
CA THR A 75 5.79 6.57 -2.45
C THR A 75 4.34 7.02 -2.61
N GLY A 76 4.08 8.27 -3.01
CA GLY A 76 2.74 8.79 -3.28
C GLY A 76 2.02 8.04 -4.40
N ARG A 77 2.70 7.80 -5.53
CA ARG A 77 2.15 7.02 -6.64
C ARG A 77 1.79 5.59 -6.23
N LEU A 78 2.66 4.92 -5.49
CA LEU A 78 2.42 3.55 -5.04
C LEU A 78 1.34 3.46 -3.97
N ASN A 79 1.26 4.43 -3.05
CA ASN A 79 0.17 4.53 -2.08
C ASN A 79 -1.19 4.59 -2.82
N GLY A 80 -1.33 5.54 -3.76
CA GLY A 80 -2.55 5.70 -4.56
C GLY A 80 -2.90 4.44 -5.36
N LYS A 81 -1.91 3.81 -5.99
CA LYS A 81 -2.12 2.55 -6.72
C LYS A 81 -2.58 1.40 -5.82
N ASN A 82 -2.07 1.32 -4.59
CA ASN A 82 -2.51 0.29 -3.64
C ASN A 82 -3.99 0.51 -3.26
N TYR A 83 -4.41 1.74 -3.04
CA TYR A 83 -5.82 2.06 -2.77
C TYR A 83 -6.73 1.65 -3.93
N THR A 84 -6.44 2.11 -5.16
CA THR A 84 -7.30 1.85 -6.32
C THR A 84 -7.42 0.36 -6.64
N THR A 85 -6.33 -0.39 -6.50
CA THR A 85 -6.30 -1.85 -6.73
C THR A 85 -7.29 -2.59 -5.82
N VAL A 86 -7.46 -2.14 -4.59
CA VAL A 86 -8.32 -2.83 -3.64
C VAL A 86 -9.73 -2.21 -3.61
N ALA A 87 -9.88 -0.90 -3.87
CA ALA A 87 -11.19 -0.27 -4.00
C ALA A 87 -11.97 -0.77 -5.25
N GLY A 88 -11.28 -1.08 -6.35
CA GLY A 88 -11.91 -1.51 -7.61
C GLY A 88 -12.30 -2.99 -7.71
N THR A 89 -12.19 -3.77 -6.64
CA THR A 89 -12.32 -5.26 -6.68
C THR A 89 -13.50 -5.81 -5.88
N GLY A 90 -14.54 -5.00 -5.65
CA GLY A 90 -15.72 -5.41 -4.88
C GLY A 90 -15.47 -5.53 -3.37
N ARG A 91 -14.33 -5.01 -2.88
CA ARG A 91 -13.93 -5.05 -1.48
C ARG A 91 -14.51 -3.84 -0.75
N ARG A 92 -15.10 -4.05 0.43
CA ARG A 92 -15.54 -2.93 1.27
C ARG A 92 -14.36 -2.47 2.12
N TYR A 93 -13.91 -1.25 1.86
CA TYR A 93 -12.93 -0.57 2.69
C TYR A 93 -13.60 0.12 3.86
N LEU A 94 -13.07 -0.13 5.06
CA LEU A 94 -13.40 0.56 6.29
C LEU A 94 -12.14 1.19 6.87
#